data_AF-A0A7J3D8X0-F1
#
_entry.id   AF-A0A7J3D8X0-F1
#
_cell.length_a   1.000
_cell.length_b   1.000
_cell.length_c   1.000
_cell.angle_alpha   90.00
_cell.angle_beta   90.00
_cell.angle_gamma   90.00
#
_symmetry.space_group_name_H-M   'P 1'
#
loop_
_entity.id
_entity.type
_entity.pdbx_description
1 polymer ?
#
loop_
_entity_poly.entity_id
_entity_poly.type
_entity_poly.pdbx_seq_one_letter_code
_entity_poly.pdbx_strand_id
1 'polypeptide(L)'
;MPDALACPSCGRSVPIEGEEIEEEKAEVQEIEELALEKTFTYLIKEEKSERSYELFMKALSKGFKGFCVTRNYPLKIKTKYDLGDTPIIWLSNVGKENSLRPKDLEKLSVSLEQFLSSTSNGIILLDGLEYLITNNNFLTVLRFVQSLRDQVAIKEAILLIALNPSTLEQHELNLLEKEVDVTI
;
A
#
# COMPACT_ATOMS: atom_id res chain seq x y z
N MET A 1 45.30 5.64 0.35
CA MET A 1 45.39 6.92 1.09
C MET A 1 44.44 7.88 0.42
N PRO A 2 43.55 8.55 1.18
CA PRO A 2 42.35 9.18 0.64
C PRO A 2 42.60 10.64 0.27
N ASP A 3 42.08 11.09 -0.87
CA ASP A 3 41.85 12.53 -1.08
C ASP A 3 40.35 12.78 -1.03
N ALA A 4 39.92 13.21 0.15
CA ALA A 4 38.61 13.80 0.36
C ALA A 4 38.54 15.13 -0.41
N LEU A 5 37.61 15.24 -1.36
CA LEU A 5 37.23 16.53 -1.93
C LEU A 5 36.46 17.32 -0.87
N ALA A 6 37.17 18.09 -0.07
CA ALA A 6 36.59 19.01 0.90
C ALA A 6 35.82 20.11 0.17
N CYS A 7 34.57 20.36 0.60
CA CYS A 7 33.82 21.53 0.16
C CYS A 7 34.60 22.81 0.54
N PRO A 8 35.05 23.63 -0.43
CA PRO A 8 35.92 24.78 -0.17
C PRO A 8 35.24 25.91 0.61
N SER A 9 33.95 25.78 0.95
CA SER A 9 33.20 26.77 1.72
C SER A 9 32.90 26.37 3.17
N CYS A 10 32.95 25.09 3.55
CA CYS A 10 32.51 24.68 4.90
C CYS A 10 33.26 23.48 5.52
N GLY A 11 34.16 22.82 4.79
CA GLY A 11 35.02 21.76 5.34
C GLY A 11 34.28 20.50 5.84
N ARG A 12 32.98 20.33 5.52
CA ARG A 12 32.21 19.13 5.86
C ARG A 12 32.48 18.04 4.81
N SER A 13 32.88 16.85 5.24
CA SER A 13 32.87 15.65 4.40
C SER A 13 31.43 15.25 4.10
N VAL A 14 31.08 15.16 2.81
CA VAL A 14 29.80 14.63 2.33
C VAL A 14 29.94 13.10 2.29
N PRO A 15 29.02 12.33 2.90
CA PRO A 15 28.97 10.88 2.72
C PRO A 15 28.71 10.56 1.24
N ILE A 16 29.36 9.51 0.75
CA ILE A 16 29.48 9.19 -0.68
C ILE A 16 28.13 8.69 -1.21
N GLU A 17 27.68 9.26 -2.33
CA GLU A 17 26.45 8.98 -3.11
C GLU A 17 26.39 7.56 -3.73
N GLY A 18 27.05 6.57 -3.13
CA GLY A 18 27.24 5.24 -3.72
C GLY A 18 26.38 4.11 -3.13
N GLU A 19 26.01 4.18 -1.85
CA GLU A 19 25.28 3.09 -1.16
C GLU A 19 23.78 3.09 -1.50
N GLU A 20 23.14 4.27 -1.60
CA GLU A 20 21.70 4.40 -1.89
C GLU A 20 21.32 3.90 -3.30
N ILE A 21 22.21 4.03 -4.29
CA ILE A 21 21.94 3.68 -5.70
C ILE A 21 22.01 2.16 -5.94
N GLU A 22 22.78 1.42 -5.14
CA GLU A 22 22.90 -0.04 -5.26
C GLU A 22 21.74 -0.76 -4.56
N GLU A 23 21.29 -0.26 -3.40
CA GLU A 23 20.08 -0.77 -2.72
C GLU A 23 18.81 -0.53 -3.54
N GLU A 24 18.61 0.68 -4.09
CA GLU A 24 17.46 0.98 -4.96
C GLU A 24 17.42 0.07 -6.19
N LYS A 25 18.57 -0.22 -6.82
CA LYS A 25 18.63 -1.08 -8.01
C LYS A 25 18.39 -2.56 -7.71
N ALA A 26 18.89 -3.05 -6.58
CA ALA A 26 18.68 -4.43 -6.14
C ALA A 26 17.22 -4.66 -5.74
N GLU A 27 16.61 -3.71 -5.00
CA GLU A 27 15.18 -3.72 -4.71
C GLU A 27 14.36 -3.71 -6.00
N VAL A 28 14.62 -2.76 -6.92
CA VAL A 28 13.91 -2.66 -8.22
C VAL A 28 13.98 -3.95 -9.04
N GLN A 29 15.10 -4.68 -9.02
CA GLN A 29 15.26 -5.96 -9.73
C GLN A 29 14.52 -7.14 -9.05
N GLU A 30 14.59 -7.28 -7.73
CA GLU A 30 13.84 -8.34 -7.02
C GLU A 30 12.31 -8.16 -7.16
N ILE A 31 11.84 -6.93 -7.34
CA ILE A 31 10.41 -6.59 -7.47
C ILE A 31 9.84 -6.92 -8.84
N GLU A 32 10.63 -6.82 -9.91
CA GLU A 32 10.17 -7.17 -11.27
C GLU A 32 9.76 -8.64 -11.36
N GLU A 33 10.40 -9.50 -10.56
CA GLU A 33 10.15 -10.94 -10.48
C GLU A 33 9.15 -11.33 -9.38
N LEU A 34 8.68 -10.39 -8.56
CA LEU A 34 7.83 -10.70 -7.41
C LEU A 34 6.43 -11.16 -7.87
N ALA A 35 6.25 -12.47 -7.89
CA ALA A 35 4.98 -13.11 -8.20
C ALA A 35 4.09 -13.07 -6.95
N LEU A 36 3.08 -12.20 -6.95
CA LEU A 36 2.10 -12.14 -5.87
C LEU A 36 1.41 -13.50 -5.71
N GLU A 37 1.40 -14.00 -4.49
CA GLU A 37 0.78 -15.26 -4.09
C GLU A 37 -0.65 -15.02 -3.62
N LYS A 38 -1.55 -15.94 -3.97
CA LYS A 38 -2.91 -15.94 -3.40
C LYS A 38 -2.84 -16.15 -1.90
N THR A 39 -3.90 -15.73 -1.21
CA THR A 39 -4.05 -15.74 0.26
C THR A 39 -3.11 -14.79 1.00
N PHE A 40 -2.15 -14.16 0.32
CA PHE A 40 -1.13 -13.34 0.97
C PHE A 40 -1.56 -11.88 1.12
N THR A 41 -1.09 -11.29 2.22
CA THR A 41 -1.13 -9.88 2.52
C THR A 41 0.28 -9.30 2.48
N TYR A 42 0.44 -8.24 1.71
CA TYR A 42 1.69 -7.54 1.49
C TYR A 42 1.61 -6.14 2.11
N LEU A 43 2.57 -5.82 2.98
CA LEU A 43 2.81 -4.44 3.43
C LEU A 43 3.93 -3.85 2.58
N ILE A 44 3.62 -2.80 1.83
CA ILE A 44 4.57 -2.12 0.94
C ILE A 44 4.93 -0.80 1.59
N LYS A 45 6.18 -0.71 2.05
CA LYS A 45 6.75 0.46 2.69
C LYS A 45 7.24 1.43 1.63
N GLU A 46 6.51 2.52 1.45
CA GLU A 46 6.84 3.52 0.44
C GLU A 46 6.30 4.90 0.81
N GLU A 47 7.00 5.96 0.43
CA GLU A 47 6.52 7.33 0.67
C GLU A 47 5.36 7.69 -0.28
N LYS A 48 5.47 7.24 -1.53
CA LYS A 48 4.45 7.40 -2.58
C LYS A 48 4.05 6.02 -3.04
N SER A 49 2.74 5.78 -3.21
CA SER A 49 2.18 4.45 -3.47
C SER A 49 2.48 3.85 -4.85
N GLU A 50 3.55 4.27 -5.52
CA GLU A 50 3.81 3.93 -6.92
C GLU A 50 4.06 2.43 -7.11
N ARG A 51 4.85 1.81 -6.23
CA ARG A 51 5.14 0.36 -6.26
C ARG A 51 3.88 -0.45 -6.01
N SER A 52 3.04 -0.01 -5.07
CA SER A 52 1.74 -0.65 -4.83
C SER A 52 0.83 -0.64 -6.05
N TYR A 53 0.74 0.49 -6.75
CA TYR A 53 -0.05 0.56 -7.98
C TYR A 53 0.54 -0.28 -9.12
N GLU A 54 1.86 -0.36 -9.25
CA GLU A 54 2.51 -1.22 -10.25
C GLU A 54 2.22 -2.71 -10.01
N LEU A 55 2.37 -3.18 -8.78
CA LEU A 55 2.03 -4.55 -8.39
C LEU A 55 0.55 -4.85 -8.61
N PHE A 56 -0.33 -3.90 -8.24
CA PHE A 56 -1.76 -4.00 -8.49
C PHE A 56 -2.07 -4.14 -9.99
N MET A 57 -1.47 -3.28 -10.83
CA MET A 57 -1.64 -3.32 -12.29
C MET A 57 -1.12 -4.61 -12.92
N LYS A 58 0.03 -5.11 -12.47
CA LYS A 58 0.57 -6.40 -12.89
C LYS A 58 -0.38 -7.56 -12.55
N ALA A 59 -1.10 -7.49 -11.43
CA ALA A 59 -2.11 -8.49 -11.09
C ALA A 59 -3.35 -8.36 -11.99
N LEU A 60 -3.81 -7.14 -12.26
CA LEU A 60 -4.96 -6.90 -13.16
C LEU A 60 -4.68 -7.43 -14.57
N SER A 61 -3.48 -7.21 -15.11
CA SER A 61 -3.10 -7.71 -16.43
C SER A 61 -3.03 -9.24 -16.50
N LYS A 62 -2.80 -9.91 -15.36
CA LYS A 62 -2.87 -11.37 -15.20
C LYS A 62 -4.30 -11.90 -14.99
N GLY A 63 -5.31 -11.02 -15.04
CA GLY A 63 -6.73 -11.39 -14.99
C GLY A 63 -7.37 -11.34 -13.60
N PHE A 64 -6.67 -10.84 -12.58
CA PHE A 64 -7.29 -10.58 -11.28
C PHE A 64 -8.35 -9.47 -11.38
N LYS A 65 -9.39 -9.58 -10.57
CA LYS A 65 -10.36 -8.49 -10.37
C LYS A 65 -9.83 -7.60 -9.26
N GLY A 66 -9.74 -6.30 -9.52
CA GLY A 66 -9.23 -5.32 -8.57
C GLY A 66 -10.31 -4.64 -7.74
N PHE A 67 -9.94 -4.18 -6.55
CA PHE A 67 -10.65 -3.17 -5.80
C PHE A 67 -9.63 -2.21 -5.18
N CYS A 68 -9.78 -0.91 -5.44
CA CYS A 68 -8.86 0.10 -4.92
C CYS A 68 -9.53 0.95 -3.85
N VAL A 69 -8.84 1.14 -2.72
CA VAL A 69 -9.18 2.11 -1.69
C VAL A 69 -8.07 3.14 -1.70
N THR A 70 -8.41 4.42 -1.90
CA THR A 70 -7.41 5.48 -2.00
C THR A 70 -7.87 6.79 -1.36
N ARG A 71 -6.93 7.61 -0.88
CA ARG A 71 -7.17 9.02 -0.51
C ARG A 71 -7.13 9.95 -1.72
N ASN A 72 -6.51 9.49 -2.79
CA ASN A 72 -6.36 10.27 -4.01
C ASN A 72 -7.70 10.33 -4.76
N TYR A 73 -7.95 11.44 -5.44
CA TYR A 73 -9.20 11.61 -6.17
C TYR A 73 -9.34 10.53 -7.27
N PRO A 74 -10.44 9.75 -7.33
CA PRO A 74 -10.54 8.57 -8.20
C PRO A 74 -10.24 8.83 -9.66
N LEU A 75 -10.68 9.96 -10.21
CA LEU A 75 -10.43 10.29 -11.62
C LEU A 75 -8.93 10.43 -11.92
N LYS A 76 -8.15 10.98 -10.96
CA LYS A 76 -6.69 11.11 -11.11
C LYS A 76 -6.03 9.73 -11.13
N ILE A 77 -6.41 8.84 -10.22
CA ILE A 77 -5.83 7.50 -10.12
C ILE A 77 -6.24 6.62 -11.30
N LYS A 78 -7.52 6.63 -11.69
CA LYS A 78 -7.99 5.93 -12.90
C LYS A 78 -7.23 6.33 -14.14
N THR A 79 -6.97 7.64 -14.32
CA THR A 79 -6.23 8.14 -15.48
C THR A 79 -4.74 7.83 -15.39
N LYS A 80 -4.11 7.99 -14.21
CA LYS A 80 -2.67 7.77 -14.02
C LYS A 80 -2.29 6.31 -14.27
N TYR A 81 -3.11 5.37 -13.82
CA TYR A 81 -2.80 3.94 -13.86
C TYR A 81 -3.69 3.13 -14.81
N ASP A 82 -4.54 3.76 -15.61
CA ASP A 82 -5.47 3.10 -16.54
C ASP A 82 -6.31 1.97 -15.89
N LEU A 83 -6.92 2.26 -14.74
CA LEU A 83 -7.63 1.25 -13.93
C LEU A 83 -8.97 0.78 -14.53
N GLY A 84 -9.41 1.35 -15.66
CA GLY A 84 -10.68 1.03 -16.31
C GLY A 84 -11.88 1.02 -15.35
N ASP A 85 -12.61 -0.09 -15.38
CA ASP A 85 -13.83 -0.32 -14.58
C ASP A 85 -13.56 -0.81 -13.15
N THR A 86 -12.30 -0.84 -12.71
CA THR A 86 -11.96 -1.23 -11.34
C THR A 86 -12.73 -0.35 -10.34
N PRO A 87 -13.46 -0.93 -9.39
CA PRO A 87 -14.14 -0.18 -8.34
C PRO A 87 -13.12 0.54 -7.46
N ILE A 88 -13.42 1.81 -7.14
CA ILE A 88 -12.58 2.65 -6.30
C ILE A 88 -13.43 3.25 -5.18
N ILE A 89 -13.01 3.06 -3.94
CA ILE A 89 -13.49 3.83 -2.80
C ILE A 89 -12.54 5.01 -2.58
N TRP A 90 -13.11 6.21 -2.56
CA TRP A 90 -12.38 7.41 -2.17
C TRP A 90 -12.54 7.69 -0.67
N LEU A 91 -11.45 7.60 0.08
CA LEU A 91 -11.42 7.99 1.49
C LEU A 91 -11.46 9.52 1.59
N SER A 92 -12.63 10.07 1.92
CA SER A 92 -12.87 11.51 1.87
C SER A 92 -14.03 11.94 2.75
N ASN A 93 -13.92 13.14 3.33
CA ASN A 93 -14.99 13.77 4.10
C ASN A 93 -15.97 14.57 3.23
N VAL A 94 -15.75 14.64 1.91
CA VAL A 94 -16.45 15.57 1.00
C VAL A 94 -17.86 15.08 0.62
N GLY A 95 -18.28 13.88 1.06
CA GLY A 95 -19.67 13.41 0.96
C GLY A 95 -20.18 13.25 -0.48
N LYS A 96 -19.28 12.89 -1.42
CA LYS A 96 -19.64 12.60 -2.81
C LYS A 96 -20.02 11.11 -2.98
N GLU A 97 -20.67 10.78 -4.10
CA GLU A 97 -20.87 9.38 -4.50
C GLU A 97 -19.54 8.63 -4.59
N ASN A 98 -19.56 7.35 -4.20
CA ASN A 98 -18.39 6.46 -4.13
C ASN A 98 -17.24 6.99 -3.24
N SER A 99 -17.57 7.85 -2.26
CA SER A 99 -16.66 8.23 -1.19
C SER A 99 -17.13 7.67 0.15
N LEU A 100 -16.17 7.26 0.98
CA LEU A 100 -16.41 6.87 2.36
C LEU A 100 -15.60 7.79 3.28
N ARG A 101 -16.23 8.19 4.39
CA ARG A 101 -15.51 8.88 5.44
C ARG A 101 -14.52 7.89 6.07
N PRO A 102 -13.29 8.30 6.38
CA PRO A 102 -12.28 7.41 6.97
C PRO A 102 -12.70 6.83 8.34
N LYS A 103 -13.64 7.47 9.03
CA LYS A 103 -14.23 6.97 10.29
C LYS A 103 -15.28 5.86 10.09
N ASP A 104 -15.83 5.73 8.89
CA ASP A 104 -16.86 4.73 8.58
C ASP A 104 -16.21 3.38 8.22
N LEU A 105 -15.31 2.87 9.08
CA LEU A 105 -14.57 1.62 8.85
C LEU A 105 -15.49 0.43 8.62
N GLU A 106 -16.63 0.38 9.29
CA GLU A 106 -17.63 -0.68 9.10
C GLU A 106 -18.16 -0.73 7.66
N LYS A 107 -18.47 0.44 7.06
CA LYS A 107 -18.92 0.50 5.66
C LYS A 107 -17.82 0.10 4.70
N LEU A 108 -16.57 0.45 5.02
CA LEU A 108 -15.41 0.03 4.23
C LEU A 108 -15.27 -1.49 4.28
N SER A 109 -15.32 -2.10 5.48
CA SER A 109 -15.28 -3.56 5.65
C SER A 109 -16.35 -4.27 4.83
N VAL A 110 -17.61 -3.82 4.94
CA VAL A 110 -18.73 -4.42 4.19
C VAL A 110 -18.50 -4.34 2.68
N SER A 111 -18.00 -3.21 2.19
CA SER A 111 -17.74 -3.02 0.75
C SER A 111 -16.65 -3.97 0.24
N LEU A 112 -15.57 -4.15 1.01
CA LEU A 112 -14.48 -5.07 0.67
C LEU A 112 -14.93 -6.54 0.78
N GLU A 113 -15.72 -6.90 1.78
CA GLU A 113 -16.28 -8.25 1.94
C GLU A 113 -17.23 -8.62 0.80
N GLN A 114 -18.10 -7.70 0.39
CA GLN A 114 -18.99 -7.88 -0.76
C GLN A 114 -18.19 -8.11 -2.04
N PHE A 115 -17.14 -7.32 -2.26
CA PHE A 115 -16.24 -7.51 -3.38
C PHE A 115 -15.59 -8.90 -3.36
N LEU A 116 -14.96 -9.28 -2.25
CA LEU A 116 -14.29 -10.58 -2.09
C LEU A 116 -15.26 -11.75 -2.25
N SER A 117 -16.53 -11.59 -1.88
CA SER A 117 -17.56 -12.62 -2.07
C SER A 117 -18.07 -12.72 -3.51
N SER A 118 -17.85 -11.69 -4.33
CA SER A 118 -18.31 -11.63 -5.73
C SER A 118 -17.27 -12.07 -6.76
N THR A 119 -16.04 -12.38 -6.32
CA THR A 119 -14.91 -12.73 -7.19
C THR A 119 -14.18 -13.97 -6.68
N SER A 120 -13.58 -14.74 -7.58
CA SER A 120 -12.75 -15.91 -7.25
C SER A 120 -11.24 -15.64 -7.33
N ASN A 121 -10.84 -14.49 -7.88
CA ASN A 121 -9.45 -14.05 -8.03
C ASN A 121 -9.38 -12.55 -7.74
N GLY A 122 -9.66 -12.16 -6.49
CA GLY A 122 -9.67 -10.78 -6.06
C GLY A 122 -8.28 -10.27 -5.69
N ILE A 123 -8.01 -9.00 -5.99
CA ILE A 123 -6.90 -8.25 -5.40
C ILE A 123 -7.42 -6.92 -4.86
N ILE A 124 -7.05 -6.59 -3.63
CA ILE A 124 -7.38 -5.32 -2.98
C ILE A 124 -6.11 -4.50 -2.84
N LEU A 125 -6.17 -3.23 -3.23
CA LEU A 125 -5.15 -2.23 -2.89
C LEU A 125 -5.71 -1.25 -1.86
N LEU A 126 -5.06 -1.17 -0.70
CA LEU A 126 -5.34 -0.21 0.35
C LEU A 126 -4.23 0.86 0.40
N ASP A 127 -4.47 1.97 -0.30
CA ASP A 127 -3.64 3.19 -0.32
C ASP A 127 -4.27 4.25 0.60
N GLY A 128 -3.70 4.46 1.79
CA GLY A 128 -4.21 5.43 2.75
C GLY A 128 -4.52 4.88 4.12
N LEU A 129 -3.84 3.79 4.51
CA LEU A 129 -3.90 3.24 5.86
C LEU A 129 -3.60 4.32 6.91
N GLU A 130 -2.65 5.22 6.65
CA GLU A 130 -2.30 6.33 7.55
C GLU A 130 -3.48 7.28 7.78
N TYR A 131 -4.34 7.46 6.77
CA TYR A 131 -5.52 8.31 6.94
C TYR A 131 -6.61 7.63 7.73
N LEU A 132 -6.75 6.31 7.58
CA LEU A 132 -7.60 5.54 8.48
C LEU A 132 -7.07 5.65 9.91
N ILE A 133 -5.76 5.53 10.13
CA ILE A 133 -5.14 5.61 11.47
C ILE A 133 -5.34 7.00 12.07
N THR A 134 -5.03 8.08 11.34
CA THR A 134 -5.17 9.46 11.84
C THR A 134 -6.62 9.88 12.12
N ASN A 135 -7.61 9.24 11.50
CA ASN A 135 -9.03 9.53 11.76
C ASN A 135 -9.68 8.58 12.79
N ASN A 136 -9.01 7.48 13.12
CA ASN A 136 -9.43 6.50 14.11
C ASN A 136 -8.34 6.37 15.18
N ASN A 137 -8.34 5.30 15.98
CA ASN A 137 -7.17 4.93 16.76
C ASN A 137 -6.48 3.75 16.08
N PHE A 138 -5.16 3.63 16.27
CA PHE A 138 -4.33 2.59 15.64
C PHE A 138 -4.89 1.19 15.88
N LEU A 139 -5.22 0.82 17.12
CA LEU A 139 -5.72 -0.51 17.45
C LEU A 139 -7.03 -0.86 16.72
N THR A 140 -7.89 0.12 16.43
CA THR A 140 -9.11 -0.11 15.65
C THR A 140 -8.78 -0.43 14.20
N VAL A 141 -7.83 0.30 13.61
CA VAL A 141 -7.38 0.04 12.24
C VAL A 141 -6.61 -1.28 12.15
N LEU A 142 -5.79 -1.61 13.15
CA LEU A 142 -5.10 -2.90 13.23
C LEU A 142 -6.09 -4.06 13.21
N ARG A 143 -7.16 -4.00 14.00
CA ARG A 143 -8.23 -5.02 13.99
C ARG A 143 -8.96 -5.09 12.64
N PHE A 144 -9.14 -3.94 11.98
CA PHE A 144 -9.68 -3.90 10.62
C PHE A 144 -8.76 -4.63 9.63
N VAL A 145 -7.45 -4.38 9.67
CA VAL A 145 -6.45 -5.06 8.82
C VAL A 145 -6.44 -6.55 9.10
N GLN A 146 -6.43 -6.97 10.37
CA GLN A 146 -6.50 -8.37 10.78
C GLN A 146 -7.74 -9.07 10.21
N SER A 147 -8.92 -8.45 10.38
CA SER A 147 -10.16 -8.99 9.84
C SER A 147 -10.14 -9.07 8.31
N LEU A 148 -9.59 -8.06 7.63
CA LEU A 148 -9.51 -8.04 6.17
C LEU A 148 -8.55 -9.11 5.64
N ARG A 149 -7.39 -9.28 6.26
CA ARG A 149 -6.45 -10.37 5.96
C ARG A 149 -7.14 -11.73 6.06
N ASP A 150 -7.87 -11.98 7.15
CA ASP A 150 -8.54 -13.26 7.35
C ASP A 150 -9.56 -13.54 6.23
N GLN A 151 -10.30 -12.51 5.77
CA GLN A 151 -11.20 -12.64 4.61
C GLN A 151 -10.43 -12.89 3.31
N VAL A 152 -9.33 -12.20 3.09
CA VAL A 152 -8.46 -12.36 1.91
C VAL A 152 -7.91 -13.78 1.84
N ALA A 153 -7.48 -14.34 2.96
CA ALA A 153 -7.02 -15.72 3.06
C ALA A 153 -8.13 -16.73 2.74
N ILE A 154 -9.33 -16.58 3.33
CA ILE A 154 -10.48 -17.47 3.10
C ILE A 154 -10.91 -17.46 1.62
N LYS A 155 -10.81 -16.31 0.96
CA LYS A 155 -11.29 -16.09 -0.41
C LYS A 155 -10.20 -16.30 -1.47
N GLU A 156 -9.02 -16.78 -1.07
CA GLU A 156 -7.84 -16.94 -1.94
C GLU A 156 -7.52 -15.67 -2.75
N ALA A 157 -7.75 -14.51 -2.14
CA ALA A 157 -7.51 -13.20 -2.72
C ALA A 157 -6.11 -12.68 -2.34
N ILE A 158 -5.75 -11.49 -2.81
CA ILE A 158 -4.49 -10.82 -2.50
C ILE A 158 -4.78 -9.46 -1.88
N LEU A 159 -4.04 -9.07 -0.84
CA LEU A 159 -4.13 -7.75 -0.23
C LEU A 159 -2.80 -7.03 -0.33
N LEU A 160 -2.81 -5.83 -0.93
CA LEU A 160 -1.70 -4.90 -0.95
C LEU A 160 -2.03 -3.71 -0.05
N ILE A 161 -1.13 -3.39 0.89
CA ILE A 161 -1.26 -2.27 1.81
C ILE A 161 -0.09 -1.33 1.57
N ALA A 162 -0.37 -0.13 1.06
CA ALA A 162 0.65 0.92 0.95
C ALA A 162 0.74 1.68 2.26
N LEU A 163 1.96 1.87 2.77
CA LEU A 163 2.21 2.59 4.01
C LEU A 163 3.54 3.33 3.96
N ASN A 164 3.55 4.61 4.32
CA ASN A 164 4.78 5.31 4.66
C ASN A 164 5.18 4.98 6.11
N PRO A 165 6.27 4.23 6.36
CA PRO A 165 6.67 3.79 7.70
C PRO A 165 7.03 4.96 8.63
N SER A 166 7.46 6.10 8.08
CA SER A 166 7.80 7.30 8.88
C SER A 166 6.59 7.99 9.50
N THR A 167 5.36 7.54 9.17
CA THR A 167 4.11 8.11 9.72
C THR A 167 3.59 7.39 10.96
N LEU A 168 4.21 6.27 11.35
CA LEU A 168 3.82 5.48 12.51
C LEU A 168 4.92 5.45 13.57
N GLU A 169 4.52 5.23 14.82
CA GLU A 169 5.48 4.89 15.86
C GLU A 169 6.07 3.49 15.62
N GLN A 170 7.33 3.28 16.04
CA GLN A 170 8.01 2.00 15.83
C GLN A 170 7.22 0.81 16.39
N HIS A 171 6.56 0.98 17.54
CA HIS A 171 5.74 -0.07 18.13
C HIS A 171 4.52 -0.43 17.25
N GLU A 172 3.85 0.59 16.68
CA GLU A 172 2.70 0.41 15.79
C GLU A 172 3.11 -0.27 14.49
N LEU A 173 4.22 0.16 13.89
CA LEU A 173 4.78 -0.46 12.70
C LEU A 173 5.11 -1.94 12.94
N ASN A 174 5.80 -2.25 14.04
CA ASN A 174 6.13 -3.63 14.40
C ASN A 174 4.89 -4.51 14.65
N LEU A 175 3.79 -3.94 15.14
CA LEU A 175 2.54 -4.67 15.29
C LEU A 175 1.92 -4.96 13.92
N LEU A 176 1.90 -3.98 13.01
CA LEU A 176 1.35 -4.16 11.68
C LEU A 176 2.15 -5.17 10.84
N GLU A 177 3.48 -5.12 10.90
CA GLU A 177 4.37 -6.06 10.19
C GLU A 177 4.15 -7.51 10.59
N LYS A 178 3.76 -7.77 11.85
CA LYS A 178 3.44 -9.11 12.33
C LYS A 178 2.11 -9.64 11.82
N GLU A 179 1.25 -8.77 11.30
CA GLU A 179 -0.05 -9.17 10.78
C GLU A 179 -0.03 -9.48 9.29
N VAL A 180 1.05 -9.21 8.57
CA VAL A 180 1.16 -9.45 7.13
C VAL A 180 2.10 -10.62 6.83
N ASP A 181 1.95 -11.22 5.65
CA ASP A 181 2.77 -12.37 5.23
C ASP A 181 4.14 -11.92 4.72
N VAL A 182 4.17 -10.78 4.01
CA VAL A 182 5.40 -10.24 3.42
C VAL A 182 5.44 -8.73 3.61
N THR A 183 6.60 -8.22 4.02
CA THR A 183 6.89 -6.79 4.04
C THR A 183 7.90 -6.47 2.95
N ILE A 184 7.59 -5.44 2.17
CA ILE A 184 8.21 -5.10 0.90
C ILE A 184 8.62 -3.63 0.90
#